data_AF-A0A2R9BMN3-F1
#
_entry.id   AF-A0A2R9BMN3-F1
#
_cell.length_a   1.000
_cell.length_b   1.000
_cell.length_c   1.000
_cell.angle_alpha   90.00
_cell.angle_beta   90.00
_cell.angle_gamma   90.00
#
_symmetry.space_group_name_H-M   'P 1'
#
loop_
_entity.id
_entity.type
_entity.pdbx_description
1 polymer ?
#
loop_
_entity_poly.entity_id
_entity_poly.type
_entity_poly.pdbx_seq_one_letter_code
_entity_poly.pdbx_strand_id
1 'polypeptide(L)'
;MASLQRSRVLRCCSCRLFQAHQVKKSVKWTCKACGEKQSFLRAYGEGSGADCRRHVQKLNLLQGQVSELPLRSLEETVSANEEENVGHQQCRGAEGSWEGAMESHPAGYSHIL
;
A
#
# COMPACT_ATOMS: atom_id res chain seq x y z
N MET A 1 -23.68 -9.98 -15.97
CA MET A 1 -23.40 -8.78 -15.15
C MET A 1 -21.91 -8.75 -14.84
N ALA A 2 -21.17 -7.76 -15.32
CA ALA A 2 -19.74 -7.64 -15.04
C ALA A 2 -19.56 -7.25 -13.57
N SER A 3 -18.82 -8.05 -12.80
CA SER A 3 -18.51 -7.68 -11.43
C SER A 3 -17.64 -6.41 -11.44
N LEU A 4 -18.15 -5.34 -10.83
CA LEU A 4 -17.44 -4.08 -10.66
C LEU A 4 -16.36 -4.25 -9.59
N GLN A 5 -15.29 -4.97 -9.93
CA GLN A 5 -14.17 -5.20 -9.03
C GLN A 5 -13.43 -3.88 -8.81
N ARG A 6 -13.46 -3.38 -7.56
CA ARG A 6 -12.69 -2.19 -7.19
C ARG A 6 -11.20 -2.50 -7.21
N SER A 7 -10.43 -1.52 -7.62
CA SER A 7 -8.97 -1.55 -7.59
C SER A 7 -8.45 -0.50 -6.61
N ARG A 8 -7.26 -0.74 -6.08
CA ARG A 8 -6.53 0.16 -5.20
C ARG A 8 -5.10 0.34 -5.67
N VAL A 9 -4.53 1.50 -5.39
CA VAL A 9 -3.14 1.84 -5.71
C VAL A 9 -2.28 1.60 -4.48
N LEU A 10 -1.25 0.77 -4.64
CA LEU A 10 -0.30 0.38 -3.59
C LEU A 10 1.09 0.87 -3.95
N ARG A 11 1.96 1.04 -2.94
CA ARG A 11 3.39 1.35 -3.11
C ARG A 11 4.23 0.19 -2.61
N CYS A 12 5.19 -0.26 -3.40
CA CYS A 12 6.14 -1.30 -2.99
C CYS A 12 7.13 -0.75 -1.96
N CYS A 13 7.39 -1.45 -0.87
CA CYS A 13 8.39 -1.07 0.13
C CYS A 13 9.84 -1.21 -0.37
N SER A 14 10.11 -2.18 -1.25
CA SER A 14 11.44 -2.41 -1.83
C SER A 14 11.75 -1.45 -3.00
N CYS A 15 11.12 -1.64 -4.16
CA CYS A 15 11.37 -0.82 -5.35
C CYS A 15 10.63 0.54 -5.40
N ARG A 16 9.84 0.87 -4.37
CA ARG A 16 9.03 2.12 -4.27
C ARG A 16 7.96 2.34 -5.34
N LEU A 17 7.92 1.54 -6.41
CA LEU A 17 6.95 1.66 -7.49
C LEU A 17 5.50 1.50 -7.04
N PHE A 18 4.65 2.35 -7.61
CA PHE A 18 3.21 2.30 -7.45
C PHE A 18 2.58 1.29 -8.41
N GLN A 19 1.58 0.56 -7.91
CA GLN A 19 0.93 -0.53 -8.63
C GLN A 19 -0.57 -0.57 -8.36
N ALA A 20 -1.36 -0.87 -9.40
CA ALA A 20 -2.79 -1.10 -9.26
C ALA A 20 -3.02 -2.57 -8.89
N HIS A 21 -3.71 -2.79 -7.78
CA HIS A 21 -4.10 -4.11 -7.31
C HIS A 21 -5.63 -4.19 -7.18
N GLN A 22 -6.22 -5.29 -7.65
CA GLN A 22 -7.63 -5.55 -7.37
C GLN A 22 -7.81 -5.79 -5.87
N VAL A 23 -8.87 -5.22 -5.29
CA VAL A 23 -9.14 -5.41 -3.86
C VAL A 23 -9.48 -6.89 -3.64
N LYS A 24 -8.72 -7.53 -2.76
CA LYS A 24 -8.92 -8.92 -2.34
C LYS A 24 -9.16 -8.94 -0.84
N LYS A 25 -9.80 -10.01 -0.35
CA LYS A 25 -9.97 -10.27 1.08
C LYS A 25 -8.62 -10.43 1.80
N SER A 26 -7.60 -10.92 1.09
CA SER A 26 -6.23 -11.00 1.60
C SER A 26 -5.53 -9.64 1.56
N VAL A 27 -4.84 -9.34 2.65
CA VAL A 27 -3.93 -8.18 2.75
C VAL A 27 -2.55 -8.48 2.17
N LYS A 28 -2.20 -9.73 1.85
CA LYS A 28 -0.91 -10.08 1.26
C LYS A 28 -0.90 -9.86 -0.25
N TRP A 29 0.17 -9.28 -0.78
CA TRP A 29 0.37 -9.04 -2.20
C TRP A 29 1.84 -9.15 -2.59
N THR A 30 2.12 -9.36 -3.87
CA THR A 30 3.48 -9.43 -4.41
C THR A 30 3.69 -8.30 -5.39
N CYS A 31 4.80 -7.59 -5.25
CA CYS A 31 5.20 -6.56 -6.20
C CYS A 31 5.53 -7.19 -7.56
N LYS A 32 4.84 -6.77 -8.62
CA LYS A 32 5.04 -7.27 -9.98
C LYS A 32 6.35 -6.82 -10.63
N ALA A 33 6.95 -5.72 -10.14
CA ALA A 33 8.20 -5.21 -10.67
C ALA A 33 9.42 -5.93 -10.09
N CYS A 34 9.58 -5.95 -8.76
CA CYS A 34 10.72 -6.58 -8.09
C CYS A 34 10.47 -7.97 -7.49
N GLY A 35 9.23 -8.48 -7.48
CA GLY A 35 8.91 -9.81 -6.91
C GLY A 35 8.74 -9.85 -5.38
N GLU A 36 8.95 -8.74 -4.66
CA GLU A 36 8.90 -8.71 -3.20
C GLU A 36 7.50 -9.01 -2.64
N LYS A 37 7.41 -9.90 -1.65
CA LYS A 37 6.16 -10.31 -0.99
C LYS A 37 5.89 -9.41 0.21
N GLN A 38 4.72 -8.78 0.25
CA GLN A 38 4.44 -7.69 1.18
C GLN A 38 3.00 -7.74 1.68
N SER A 39 2.77 -7.12 2.83
CA SER A 39 1.43 -6.82 3.30
C SER A 39 0.95 -5.48 2.75
N PHE A 40 -0.36 -5.36 2.62
CA PHE A 40 -1.04 -4.10 2.35
C PHE A 40 -0.94 -3.23 3.59
N LEU A 41 -0.28 -2.08 3.47
CA LEU A 41 -0.15 -1.09 4.54
C LEU A 41 -1.21 0.01 4.41
N ARG A 42 -1.28 0.64 3.24
CA ARG A 42 -2.25 1.70 2.93
C ARG A 42 -2.56 1.75 1.44
N ALA A 43 -3.72 2.28 1.10
CA ALA A 43 -4.08 2.64 -0.27
C ALA A 43 -3.69 4.10 -0.53
N TYR A 44 -3.15 4.38 -1.72
CA TYR A 44 -2.85 5.72 -2.23
C TYR A 44 -3.98 6.25 -3.15
N GLY A 45 -4.97 5.41 -3.43
CA GLY A 45 -6.17 5.73 -4.19
C GLY A 45 -6.97 4.45 -4.44
N GLU A 46 -8.30 4.56 -4.51
CA GLU A 46 -9.19 3.44 -4.81
C GLU A 46 -10.26 3.86 -5.81
N GLY A 47 -10.69 2.94 -6.67
CA GLY A 47 -11.69 3.24 -7.69
C GLY A 47 -11.81 2.16 -8.74
N SER A 48 -12.18 2.57 -9.96
CA SER A 48 -12.18 1.66 -11.10
C SER A 48 -10.75 1.27 -11.47
N GLY A 49 -10.58 0.13 -12.14
CA GLY A 49 -9.27 -0.28 -12.65
C GLY A 49 -8.68 0.73 -13.64
N ALA A 50 -9.50 1.45 -14.40
CA ALA A 50 -9.04 2.49 -15.33
C ALA A 50 -8.50 3.71 -14.59
N ASP A 51 -9.20 4.19 -13.56
CA ASP A 51 -8.74 5.31 -12.72
C ASP A 51 -7.45 4.97 -11.99
N CYS A 52 -7.37 3.77 -11.40
CA CYS A 52 -6.17 3.32 -10.71
C CYS A 52 -4.97 3.23 -11.64
N ARG A 53 -5.14 2.79 -12.90
CA ARG A 53 -4.04 2.76 -13.89
C ARG A 53 -3.53 4.17 -14.21
N ARG A 54 -4.42 5.12 -14.46
CA ARG A 54 -4.03 6.54 -14.69
C ARG A 54 -3.30 7.12 -13.50
N HIS A 55 -3.80 6.85 -12.29
CA HIS A 55 -3.20 7.33 -11.06
C HIS A 55 -1.80 6.74 -10.83
N VAL A 56 -1.63 5.43 -11.05
CA VAL A 56 -0.31 4.76 -10.98
C VAL A 56 0.68 5.36 -11.96
N GLN A 57 0.27 5.61 -13.20
CA GLN A 57 1.14 6.25 -14.20
C GLN A 57 1.61 7.62 -13.72
N LYS A 58 0.69 8.46 -13.22
CA LYS A 58 1.02 9.77 -12.67
C LYS A 58 1.99 9.66 -11.49
N LEU A 59 1.73 8.79 -10.53
CA LEU A 59 2.56 8.65 -9.33
C LEU A 59 3.97 8.13 -9.66
N ASN A 60 4.10 7.15 -10.55
CA ASN A 60 5.40 6.63 -10.98
C ASN A 60 6.19 7.68 -11.77
N LEU A 61 5.52 8.48 -12.62
CA LEU A 61 6.16 9.57 -13.34
C LEU A 61 6.72 10.64 -12.39
N LEU A 62 5.92 11.07 -11.41
CA LEU A 62 6.34 12.04 -10.40
C LEU A 62 7.50 11.50 -9.54
N GLN A 63 7.43 10.23 -9.14
CA GLN A 63 8.49 9.61 -8.36
C GLN A 63 9.80 9.47 -9.15
N GLY A 64 9.72 9.17 -10.45
CA GLY A 64 10.89 9.18 -11.33
C GLY A 64 11.53 10.56 -11.38
N GLN A 65 10.74 11.62 -11.57
CA GLN A 65 11.26 12.99 -11.60
C GLN A 65 11.94 13.40 -10.28
N VAL A 66 11.36 13.05 -9.13
CA VAL A 66 11.98 13.34 -7.82
C VAL A 66 13.25 12.52 -7.59
N SER A 67 13.36 11.31 -8.17
CA SER A 67 14.56 10.49 -8.07
C SER A 67 15.71 10.98 -8.97
N GLU A 68 15.39 11.59 -10.10
CA GLU A 68 16.36 12.12 -11.06
C GLU A 68 16.82 13.55 -10.75
N LEU A 69 16.22 14.22 -9.77
CA LEU A 69 16.73 15.49 -9.25
C LEU A 69 17.96 15.20 -8.38
N PRO A 70 19.18 15.60 -8.78
CA PRO A 70 20.32 15.58 -7.88
C PRO A 70 19.97 16.44 -6.67
N LEU A 71 20.35 15.99 -5.48
CA LEU A 71 20.11 16.61 -4.17
C LEU A 71 20.87 17.96 -4.03
N ARG A 72 20.65 18.91 -4.95
CA ARG A 72 21.37 20.18 -5.11
C ARG A 72 20.48 21.24 -5.76
N SER A 73 19.33 21.55 -5.17
CA SER A 73 18.90 22.95 -4.99
C SER A 73 17.61 22.96 -4.18
N LEU A 74 17.69 23.54 -2.99
CA LEU A 74 16.56 24.19 -2.34
C LEU A 74 16.16 25.42 -3.20
N GLU A 75 15.04 26.08 -2.88
CA GLU A 75 14.55 27.37 -3.42
C GLU A 75 14.02 27.29 -4.88
N GLU A 76 12.78 27.64 -5.29
CA GLU A 76 11.56 28.31 -4.80
C GLU A 76 10.42 27.75 -5.69
N THR A 77 9.19 27.48 -5.26
CA THR A 77 8.14 28.47 -4.93
C THR A 77 6.99 27.80 -4.17
N VAL A 78 6.49 28.50 -3.17
CA VAL A 78 5.40 28.18 -2.23
C VAL A 78 4.05 27.91 -2.89
N SER A 79 3.36 26.86 -2.44
CA SER A 79 1.92 26.92 -2.12
C SER A 79 1.58 25.93 -1.01
N ALA A 80 1.01 26.49 0.04
CA ALA A 80 0.69 25.96 1.37
C ALA A 80 0.21 24.50 1.44
N ASN A 81 0.84 23.70 2.31
CA ASN A 81 0.27 23.31 3.61
C ASN A 81 1.38 22.70 4.49
N GLU A 82 1.20 22.80 5.79
CA GLU A 82 2.24 22.72 6.82
C GLU A 82 2.99 21.40 6.96
N GLU A 83 4.20 21.54 7.53
CA GLU A 83 5.04 20.53 8.15
C GLU A 83 4.25 19.45 8.89
N GLU A 84 4.69 18.20 8.79
CA GLU A 84 5.12 17.49 10.00
C GLU A 84 6.09 16.35 9.70
N ASN A 85 7.16 16.40 10.47
CA ASN A 85 8.27 15.48 10.63
C ASN A 85 7.80 14.05 10.93
N VAL A 86 8.09 13.07 10.08
CA VAL A 86 8.20 11.67 10.52
C VAL A 86 9.29 10.95 9.72
N GLY A 87 10.43 10.77 10.39
CA GLY A 87 11.15 9.51 10.56
C GLY A 87 11.42 8.63 9.33
N HIS A 88 12.70 8.32 9.14
CA HIS A 88 13.18 7.12 8.44
C HIS A 88 12.50 5.86 9.03
N GLN A 89 11.30 5.51 8.55
CA GLN A 89 10.66 4.28 8.97
C GLN A 89 11.23 3.14 8.15
N GLN A 90 12.29 2.55 8.71
CA GLN A 90 12.77 1.23 8.35
C GLN A 90 11.57 0.26 8.33
N CYS A 91 11.24 -0.26 7.15
CA CYS A 91 10.44 -1.47 7.03
C CYS A 91 11.30 -2.64 7.46
N ARG A 92 11.47 -2.83 8.78
CA ARG A 92 11.78 -4.15 9.30
C ARG A 92 10.58 -5.02 8.97
N GLY A 93 10.77 -5.97 8.07
CA GLY A 93 9.87 -7.10 7.96
C GLY A 93 9.83 -7.76 9.33
N ALA A 94 8.67 -7.67 9.99
CA ALA A 94 8.39 -8.54 11.10
C ALA A 94 8.21 -9.94 10.50
N GLU A 95 9.30 -10.69 10.44
CA GLU A 95 9.27 -12.14 10.40
C GLU A 95 8.70 -12.61 11.75
N GLY A 96 7.38 -12.56 11.86
CA GLY A 96 6.61 -13.06 12.99
C GLY A 96 6.01 -14.40 12.64
N SER A 97 6.70 -15.44 13.10
CA SER A 97 6.22 -16.78 13.50
C SER A 97 4.80 -17.16 13.09
N TRP A 98 4.69 -18.17 12.22
CA TRP A 98 3.48 -18.92 11.95
C TRP A 98 3.52 -20.17 12.84
N GLU A 99 3.29 -19.96 14.13
CA GLU A 99 3.01 -21.05 15.06
C GLU A 99 1.75 -20.72 15.87
N GLY A 100 0.80 -21.65 15.85
CA GLY A 100 -0.09 -21.83 16.98
C GLY A 100 -1.58 -21.58 16.73
N ALA A 101 -2.35 -22.63 17.03
CA ALA A 101 -3.78 -22.68 17.31
C ALA A 101 -4.74 -22.81 16.11
N MET A 102 -4.73 -24.04 15.60
CA MET A 102 -5.96 -24.82 15.46
C MET A 102 -6.85 -24.75 16.73
N GLU A 103 -8.15 -24.92 16.51
CA GLU A 103 -9.17 -25.37 17.48
C GLU A 103 -9.65 -24.41 18.57
N SER A 104 -10.92 -23.99 18.44
CA SER A 104 -11.93 -24.23 19.48
C SER A 104 -13.32 -23.81 18.99
N HIS A 105 -14.16 -24.79 18.65
CA HIS A 105 -15.57 -24.70 19.03
C HIS A 105 -15.64 -25.07 20.52
N PRO A 106 -16.47 -24.38 21.31
CA PRO A 106 -17.50 -25.14 22.02
C PRO A 106 -18.87 -24.46 21.99
N ALA A 107 -19.87 -25.34 22.09
CA ALA A 107 -21.26 -25.04 22.31
C ALA A 107 -21.51 -24.33 23.66
N GLY A 108 -22.61 -23.58 23.72
CA GLY A 108 -23.41 -23.43 24.93
C GLY A 108 -22.94 -22.38 25.93
N TYR A 109 -23.44 -21.14 25.76
CA TYR A 109 -23.96 -20.38 26.89
C TYR A 109 -24.92 -19.30 26.35
N SER A 110 -26.21 -19.49 26.63
CA SER A 110 -27.22 -18.42 26.53
C SER A 110 -27.65 -18.13 27.95
N HIS A 111 -27.34 -16.94 28.45
CA HIS A 111 -28.07 -16.34 29.57
C HIS A 111 -27.91 -14.82 29.57
N ILE A 112 -28.90 -14.18 30.20
CA ILE A 112 -29.18 -12.75 30.42
C ILE A 112 -30.18 -12.21 29.37
N LEU A 113 -31.43 -11.86 29.70
CA LEU A 113 -32.07 -11.52 30.99
C LEU A 113 -33.15 -12.52 31.43
#